data_AF-A0A0A6P775-F1
#
_entry.id   AF-A0A0A6P775-F1
#
_cell.length_a   1.000
_cell.length_b   1.000
_cell.length_c   1.000
_cell.angle_alpha   90.00
_cell.angle_beta   90.00
_cell.angle_gamma   90.00
#
_symmetry.space_group_name_H-M   'P 1'
#
loop_
_entity.id
_entity.type
_entity.pdbx_description
1 polymer ?
#
loop_
_entity_poly.entity_id
_entity_poly.type
_entity_poly.pdbx_seq_one_letter_code
_entity_poly.pdbx_strand_id
1 'polypeptide(L)' 'MKHTKKLNGMKGKRLFQKLKLQNFLSYGSQGEEIELQSLNVLIGANGSGKYNLIEAFGILKATPTDIMIPIRHQNFDWL' A
#
# COMPACT_ATOMS: atom_id res chain seq x y z
N MET A 1 17.36 -25.79 28.09
CA MET A 1 16.35 -26.10 27.06
C MET A 1 15.59 -24.81 26.74
N LYS A 2 15.92 -24.12 25.63
CA LYS A 2 15.33 -22.81 25.30
C LYS A 2 13.99 -23.05 24.59
N HIS A 3 12.88 -22.83 25.29
CA HIS A 3 11.56 -22.76 24.66
C HIS A 3 11.44 -21.45 23.87
N THR A 4 11.94 -21.43 22.64
CA THR A 4 11.58 -20.38 21.69
C THR A 4 10.21 -20.71 21.10
N LYS A 5 9.15 -20.11 21.67
CA LYS A 5 7.85 -20.05 21.00
C LYS A 5 8.08 -19.30 19.69
N LYS A 6 8.05 -20.04 18.57
CA LYS A 6 7.93 -19.44 17.24
C LYS A 6 6.62 -18.66 17.28
N LEU A 7 6.70 -17.34 17.32
CA LEU A 7 5.52 -16.49 17.15
C LEU A 7 4.97 -16.87 15.77
N ASN A 8 3.86 -17.60 15.75
CA ASN A 8 3.11 -17.79 14.52
C ASN A 8 2.65 -16.39 14.12
N GLY A 9 3.42 -15.73 13.24
CA GLY A 9 3.10 -14.42 12.70
C GLY A 9 1.65 -14.45 12.27
N MET A 10 0.87 -13.46 12.72
CA MET A 10 -0.58 -13.40 12.60
C MET A 10 -1.02 -13.88 11.21
N LYS A 11 -1.46 -15.15 11.13
CA LYS A 11 -1.89 -15.81 9.88
C LYS A 11 -3.28 -15.32 9.50
N GLY A 12 -3.45 -14.01 9.45
CA GLY A 12 -4.64 -13.35 8.92
C GLY A 12 -4.67 -13.52 7.41
N LYS A 13 -5.88 -13.53 6.84
CA LYS A 13 -6.05 -13.54 5.39
C LYS A 13 -5.40 -12.28 4.80
N ARG A 14 -4.38 -12.46 3.97
CA ARG A 14 -3.70 -11.36 3.26
C ARG A 14 -4.28 -11.26 1.85
N LEU A 15 -5.00 -10.18 1.57
CA LEU A 15 -5.54 -9.91 0.23
C LEU A 15 -4.41 -9.52 -0.74
N PHE A 16 -3.55 -8.59 -0.31
CA PHE A 16 -2.33 -8.20 -1.00
C PHE A 16 -1.13 -8.78 -0.26
N GLN A 17 -0.19 -9.39 -0.99
CA GLN A 17 1.06 -9.92 -0.41
C GLN A 17 2.19 -8.91 -0.54
N LYS A 18 2.28 -8.29 -1.71
CA LYS A 18 3.30 -7.32 -2.08
C LYS A 18 2.70 -6.29 -3.03
N LEU A 19 3.23 -5.08 -2.97
CA LEU A 19 2.91 -4.00 -3.91
C LEU A 19 4.23 -3.40 -4.40
N LYS A 20 4.38 -3.26 -5.73
CA LYS A 20 5.52 -2.59 -6.33
C LYS A 20 5.05 -1.27 -6.95
N LEU A 21 5.68 -0.16 -6.55
CA LEU A 21 5.39 1.18 -7.05
C LEU A 21 6.61 1.71 -7.77
N GLN A 22 6.48 2.11 -9.03
CA GLN A 22 7.58 2.61 -9.85
C GLN A 22 7.07 3.74 -10.73
N ASN A 23 7.79 4.87 -10.77
CA ASN A 23 7.35 6.07 -11.48
C ASN A 23 5.91 6.49 -11.10
N PHE A 24 5.58 6.37 -9.81
CA PHE A 24 4.23 6.54 -9.31
C PHE A 24 4.22 7.62 -8.23
N LEU A 25 3.68 8.81 -8.55
CA LEU A 25 3.69 9.97 -7.65
C LEU A 25 5.10 10.23 -7.08
N SER A 26 5.29 10.08 -5.76
CA SER A 26 6.59 10.26 -5.11
C SER A 26 7.54 9.05 -5.22
N TYR A 27 7.11 7.93 -5.79
CA TYR A 27 7.93 6.74 -5.98
C TYR A 27 8.72 6.82 -7.28
N GLY A 28 10.04 6.89 -7.15
CA GLY A 28 10.95 7.11 -8.28
C GLY A 28 11.14 5.91 -9.21
N SER A 29 12.10 6.05 -10.13
CA SER A 29 12.33 5.10 -11.22
C SER A 29 12.93 3.76 -10.81
N GLN A 30 13.63 3.68 -9.68
CA GLN A 30 14.08 2.39 -9.13
C GLN A 30 12.91 1.54 -8.64
N GLY A 31 11.80 2.19 -8.29
CA GLY A 31 10.64 1.59 -7.68
C GLY A 31 10.89 1.08 -6.27
N GLU A 32 9.81 0.86 -5.53
CA GLU A 32 9.83 0.33 -4.18
C GLU A 32 8.90 -0.88 -4.11
N GLU A 33 9.38 -1.97 -3.52
CA GLU A 33 8.57 -3.16 -3.26
C GLU A 33 8.24 -3.20 -1.77
N ILE A 34 6.95 -3.18 -1.47
CA ILE A 34 6.42 -3.12 -0.11
C ILE A 34 5.72 -4.45 0.17
N GLU A 35 6.18 -5.18 1.19
CA GLU A 35 5.47 -6.36 1.69
C GLU A 35 4.29 -5.92 2.55
N LEU A 36 3.11 -6.49 2.28
CA LEU A 36 1.88 -6.19 2.99
C LEU A 36 1.50 -7.34 3.92
N GLN A 37 1.17 -7.00 5.15
CA GLN A 37 0.69 -7.92 6.16
C GLN A 37 -0.83 -7.84 6.32
N SER A 38 -1.39 -8.67 7.20
CA SER A 38 -2.81 -8.65 7.53
C SER A 38 -3.25 -7.34 8.21
N LEU A 39 -2.32 -6.64 8.85
CA LEU A 39 -2.47 -5.27 9.35
C LEU A 39 -1.21 -4.49 8.98
N ASN A 40 -1.38 -3.34 8.31
CA ASN A 40 -0.29 -2.45 7.94
C ASN A 40 -0.53 -1.09 8.61
N VAL A 41 0.49 -0.55 9.26
CA VAL A 41 0.44 0.77 9.88
C VAL A 41 1.43 1.67 9.16
N LEU A 42 0.93 2.73 8.52
CA LEU A 42 1.75 3.66 7.72
C LEU A 42 2.14 4.87 8.57
N ILE A 43 3.42 5.00 8.91
CA ILE A 43 3.97 6.08 9.75
C ILE A 43 5.16 6.71 9.05
N GLY A 44 5.34 8.03 9.21
CA GLY A 44 6.44 8.79 8.63
C GLY A 44 6.20 10.29 8.69
N ALA A 45 7.20 11.10 8.35
CA ALA A 45 7.06 12.55 8.28
C ALA A 45 6.03 13.00 7.22
N ASN A 46 5.51 14.22 7.32
CA ASN A 46 4.69 14.79 6.26
C ASN A 46 5.49 14.87 4.95
N GLY A 47 4.83 14.59 3.82
CA GLY A 47 5.50 14.50 2.52
C GLY A 47 6.25 13.19 2.25
N SER A 48 6.32 12.23 3.19
CA SER A 48 7.04 10.96 3.01
C SER A 48 6.36 9.95 2.06
N GLY A 49 5.35 10.34 1.29
CA GLY A 49 4.67 9.45 0.33
C GLY A 49 3.59 8.52 0.92
N LYS A 50 3.19 8.67 2.19
CA LYS A 50 2.13 7.81 2.80
C LYS A 50 0.80 7.86 2.04
N TYR A 51 0.31 9.06 1.72
CA TYR A 51 -0.91 9.21 0.93
C TYR A 51 -0.75 8.63 -0.48
N ASN A 52 0.44 8.77 -1.06
CA ASN A 52 0.75 8.18 -2.36
C ASN A 52 0.72 6.64 -2.31
N LEU A 53 1.12 6.01 -1.20
CA LEU A 53 0.93 4.56 -1.03
C LEU A 53 -0.55 4.17 -1.05
N ILE A 54 -1.39 4.97 -0.39
CA ILE A 54 -2.84 4.75 -0.33
C ILE A 54 -3.46 4.94 -1.73
N GLU A 55 -2.99 5.92 -2.51
CA GLU A 55 -3.42 6.16 -3.90
C GLU A 55 -3.36 4.90 -4.77
N ALA A 56 -2.27 4.14 -4.64
CA ALA A 56 -2.07 2.94 -5.45
C ALA A 56 -3.24 1.96 -5.32
N PHE A 57 -3.81 1.83 -4.12
CA PHE A 57 -4.98 0.99 -3.90
C PHE A 57 -6.26 1.58 -4.50
N GLY A 58 -6.38 2.91 -4.55
CA GLY A 58 -7.45 3.60 -5.27
C GLY A 58 -7.46 3.24 -6.76
N ILE A 59 -6.29 3.27 -7.41
CA ILE A 59 -6.14 2.86 -8.82
C ILE A 59 -6.46 1.37 -9.00
N LEU A 60 -5.93 0.50 -8.14
CA LEU A 60 -6.23 -0.94 -8.22
C LEU A 60 -7.73 -1.23 -8.06
N LYS A 61 -8.41 -0.51 -7.14
CA LYS A 61 -9.86 -0.62 -6.94
C LYS A 61 -10.66 -0.17 -8.17
N ALA A 62 -10.19 0.84 -8.89
CA ALA A 62 -10.86 1.38 -10.08
C ALA A 62 -10.56 0.59 -11.38
N THR A 63 -9.51 -0.23 -11.38
CA THR A 63 -9.09 -1.04 -12.54
C THR A 63 -10.21 -1.89 -13.16
N PRO A 64 -11.08 -2.60 -12.40
CA PRO A 64 -12.15 -3.40 -13.01
C PRO A 64 -13.34 -2.57 -13.56
N THR A 65 -13.39 -1.27 -13.34
CA THR A 65 -14.52 -0.41 -13.73
C THR A 65 -14.09 0.72 -14.66
N ASP A 66 -13.53 1.81 -14.10
CA ASP A 66 -13.00 2.94 -14.85
C ASP A 66 -11.76 3.49 -14.13
N ILE A 67 -10.60 3.10 -14.65
CA ILE A 67 -9.29 3.51 -14.14
C ILE A 67 -9.03 5.02 -14.24
N MET A 68 -9.77 5.73 -15.09
CA MET A 68 -9.57 7.15 -15.27
C MET A 68 -10.25 7.98 -14.18
N ILE A 69 -11.17 7.40 -13.40
CA ILE A 69 -11.82 8.07 -12.26
C ILE A 69 -10.78 8.60 -11.25
N PRO A 70 -9.90 7.77 -10.66
CA PRO A 70 -8.90 8.25 -9.69
C PRO A 70 -7.86 9.19 -10.31
N ILE A 71 -7.63 9.12 -11.62
CA ILE A 71 -6.68 9.99 -12.31
C ILE A 71 -7.26 11.39 -12.54
N ARG A 72 -8.53 11.48 -12.97
CA ARG A 72 -9.19 12.74 -13.33
C ARG A 72 -9.64 13.54 -12.11
N HIS A 73 -10.08 12.83 -11.08
CA HIS A 73 -10.49 13.44 -9.82
C HIS A 73 -9.42 13.11 -8.78
N GLN A 74 -8.44 14.00 -8.58
CA GLN A 74 -7.61 13.97 -7.36
C GLN A 74 -8.42 14.42 -6.13
N ASN A 75 -9.65 13.93 -6.00
CA ASN A 75 -10.52 14.15 -4.86
C ASN A 75 -10.60 12.85 -4.08
N PHE A 76 -9.67 12.73 -3.14
CA PHE A 76 -9.86 11.84 -2.02
C PHE A 76 -10.65 12.60 -0.97
N ASP A 77 -11.98 12.45 -1.02
CA ASP A 77 -12.90 12.84 0.05
C ASP A 77 -12.65 11.96 1.29
N TRP A 78 -11.46 12.08 1.89
CA TRP A 78 -11.13 11.56 3.21
C TRP A 78 -11.20 12.67 4.29
N LEU A 79 -11.86 13.79 3.98
CA LEU A 79 -12.32 14.83 4.90
C LEU A 79 -13.79 15.13 4.64
#